data_AF-A0AAN8DAV0-F1
#
_entry.id   AF-A0AAN8DAV0-F1
#
_cell.length_a   1.000
_cell.length_b   1.000
_cell.length_c   1.000
_cell.angle_alpha   90.00
_cell.angle_beta   90.00
_cell.angle_gamma   90.00
#
_symmetry.space_group_name_H-M   'P 1'
#
loop_
_entity.id
_entity.type
_entity.pdbx_description
1 polymer ?
#
loop_
_entity_poly.entity_id
_entity_poly.type
_entity_poly.pdbx_seq_one_letter_code
_entity_poly.pdbx_strand_id
1 'polypeptide(L)'
;MENTNKARVKLLEESAAQRETQARQECEDLMERLAAATRSAEQERSELQAQYQRKLTQAQQDRDREVERLRDLQRKSVLEMKKDHEDQVKRLKKLKEEEIDAVTSATSQTRSLTGVIEQMEQFSSRLGDLSSRVESTHEHTAQGLEQGARHRDEQLRMMQERLAQQQKAMAEERTYLKEIISRMDSQLNEQQRQLEKDRWKMTAEQAKAESTQRGLEGERHALSLQINMEREELERAKSALLEEQKSVMQHCAEERRKLAADWTHFHALEKQRHERAEREVSSLLERREGSIIGLAQEQADLKLHTGELKQKQVVVAQERETLERLREELDSEKDRISSTALRLKTRAQEVEAFSKLAAEKFEEGERALQEAKRVETDHEARLRHIHSQTERLRQQEQRILQERTRLSHLQKDTKMLRQDAPISSFAQITPSLPDAVLPNPELTSTLIFPPLTSLANSQSMALQASLTLWKYTAEKDREYLQEEQVFLENLKKKSYRSTFNTD
;
A
#
# COMPACT_ATOMS: atom_id res chain seq x y z
N MET A 1 -58.49 -324.32 24.21
CA MET A 1 -57.18 -323.75 23.80
C MET A 1 -56.97 -322.33 24.35
N GLU A 2 -57.95 -321.43 24.30
CA GLU A 2 -57.65 -319.99 24.27
C GLU A 2 -56.93 -319.39 25.49
N ASN A 3 -57.15 -319.90 26.71
CA ASN A 3 -56.64 -319.24 27.92
C ASN A 3 -55.11 -319.36 28.13
N THR A 4 -54.41 -320.34 27.56
CA THR A 4 -52.95 -320.44 27.76
C THR A 4 -52.15 -319.37 27.03
N ASN A 5 -52.68 -318.81 25.93
CA ASN A 5 -52.10 -317.59 25.32
C ASN A 5 -52.21 -316.37 26.25
N LYS A 6 -53.30 -316.22 27.02
CA LYS A 6 -53.42 -315.15 28.03
C LYS A 6 -52.39 -315.27 29.16
N ALA A 7 -51.89 -316.47 29.44
CA ALA A 7 -50.96 -316.69 30.55
C ALA A 7 -49.55 -316.17 30.24
N ARG A 8 -49.00 -316.50 29.06
CA ARG A 8 -47.61 -316.14 28.71
C ARG A 8 -47.40 -314.67 28.33
N VAL A 9 -48.49 -313.92 28.13
CA VAL A 9 -48.45 -312.46 27.94
C VAL A 9 -47.91 -311.75 29.19
N LYS A 10 -48.25 -312.22 30.40
CA LYS A 10 -47.97 -311.51 31.67
C LYS A 10 -46.49 -311.25 31.99
N LEU A 11 -45.62 -312.25 31.89
CA LEU A 11 -44.23 -312.10 32.36
C LEU A 11 -43.39 -311.08 31.54
N LEU A 12 -43.79 -310.79 30.30
CA LEU A 12 -43.17 -309.72 29.51
C LEU A 12 -43.63 -308.33 29.95
N GLU A 13 -44.90 -308.20 30.35
CA GLU A 13 -45.48 -306.94 30.85
C GLU A 13 -44.72 -306.47 32.11
N GLU A 14 -44.40 -307.39 33.03
CA GLU A 14 -43.59 -307.11 34.22
C GLU A 14 -42.15 -306.65 33.90
N SER A 15 -41.43 -307.37 33.04
CA SER A 15 -40.03 -307.01 32.72
C SER A 15 -39.91 -305.73 31.89
N ALA A 16 -40.90 -305.43 31.04
CA ALA A 16 -41.03 -304.14 30.39
C ALA A 16 -41.27 -303.04 31.44
N ALA A 17 -42.23 -303.23 32.35
CA ALA A 17 -42.51 -302.31 33.45
C ALA A 17 -41.33 -302.13 34.43
N GLN A 18 -40.38 -303.06 34.47
CA GLN A 18 -39.18 -302.98 35.32
C GLN A 18 -38.09 -302.04 34.74
N ARG A 19 -37.79 -302.14 33.44
CA ARG A 19 -36.99 -301.10 32.75
C ARG A 19 -37.73 -299.77 32.72
N GLU A 20 -39.06 -299.81 32.58
CA GLU A 20 -39.89 -298.61 32.62
C GLU A 20 -39.89 -297.95 34.00
N THR A 21 -39.77 -298.69 35.11
CA THR A 21 -39.69 -298.08 36.46
C THR A 21 -38.33 -297.42 36.71
N GLN A 22 -37.22 -298.02 36.26
CA GLN A 22 -35.94 -297.30 36.24
C GLN A 22 -36.01 -296.05 35.35
N ALA A 23 -36.57 -296.17 34.14
CA ALA A 23 -36.72 -295.03 33.23
C ALA A 23 -37.69 -293.95 33.76
N ARG A 24 -38.74 -294.32 34.52
CA ARG A 24 -39.63 -293.38 35.21
C ARG A 24 -38.91 -292.66 36.34
N GLN A 25 -38.10 -293.36 37.13
CA GLN A 25 -37.27 -292.74 38.17
C GLN A 25 -36.19 -291.84 37.56
N GLU A 26 -35.53 -292.24 36.47
CA GLU A 26 -34.63 -291.36 35.71
C GLU A 26 -35.36 -290.13 35.15
N CYS A 27 -36.58 -290.29 34.62
CA CYS A 27 -37.42 -289.18 34.21
C CYS A 27 -37.85 -288.27 35.38
N GLU A 28 -38.17 -288.82 36.55
CA GLU A 28 -38.53 -288.06 37.75
C GLU A 28 -37.32 -287.30 38.32
N ASP A 29 -36.15 -287.94 38.45
CA ASP A 29 -34.87 -287.31 38.80
C ASP A 29 -34.49 -286.19 37.80
N LEU A 30 -34.67 -286.43 36.50
CA LEU A 30 -34.42 -285.44 35.44
C LEU A 30 -35.45 -284.30 35.49
N MET A 31 -36.72 -284.59 35.77
CA MET A 31 -37.76 -283.56 35.96
C MET A 31 -37.53 -282.74 37.23
N GLU A 32 -37.10 -283.34 38.34
CA GLU A 32 -36.73 -282.59 39.55
C GLU A 32 -35.48 -281.73 39.33
N ARG A 33 -34.44 -282.26 38.65
CA ARG A 33 -33.25 -281.47 38.29
C ARG A 33 -33.58 -280.33 37.33
N LEU A 34 -34.43 -280.57 36.33
CA LEU A 34 -34.96 -279.52 35.46
C LEU A 34 -35.78 -278.51 36.26
N ALA A 35 -36.72 -278.94 37.11
CA ALA A 35 -37.54 -278.04 37.92
C ALA A 35 -36.72 -277.26 38.97
N ALA A 36 -35.62 -277.81 39.48
CA ALA A 36 -34.67 -277.09 40.34
C ALA A 36 -33.87 -276.05 39.53
N ALA A 37 -33.35 -276.42 38.37
CA ALA A 37 -32.63 -275.51 37.47
C ALA A 37 -33.54 -274.37 36.95
N THR A 38 -34.78 -274.69 36.56
CA THR A 38 -35.79 -273.72 36.16
C THR A 38 -36.13 -272.77 37.31
N ARG A 39 -36.39 -273.28 38.52
CA ARG A 39 -36.63 -272.42 39.70
C ARG A 39 -35.43 -271.51 40.02
N SER A 40 -34.19 -272.00 39.91
CA SER A 40 -32.99 -271.18 40.10
C SER A 40 -32.91 -270.07 39.05
N ALA A 41 -33.07 -270.41 37.77
CA ALA A 41 -33.02 -269.44 36.67
C ALA A 41 -34.19 -268.43 36.70
N GLU A 42 -35.38 -268.85 37.13
CA GLU A 42 -36.53 -267.95 37.34
C GLU A 42 -36.31 -267.02 38.53
N GLN A 43 -35.72 -267.51 39.62
CA GLN A 43 -35.36 -266.67 40.76
C GLN A 43 -34.27 -265.66 40.38
N GLU A 44 -33.17 -266.08 39.77
CA GLU A 44 -32.11 -265.20 39.24
C GLU A 44 -32.68 -264.14 38.28
N ARG A 45 -33.58 -264.54 37.36
CA ARG A 45 -34.28 -263.61 36.46
C ARG A 45 -35.13 -262.61 37.25
N SER A 46 -35.84 -263.04 38.29
CA SER A 46 -36.66 -262.16 39.13
C SER A 46 -35.82 -261.18 39.96
N GLU A 47 -34.66 -261.62 40.46
CA GLU A 47 -33.73 -260.80 41.24
C GLU A 47 -33.03 -259.76 40.34
N LEU A 48 -32.58 -260.16 39.15
CA LEU A 48 -32.08 -259.23 38.13
C LEU A 48 -33.16 -258.23 37.71
N GLN A 49 -34.38 -258.69 37.44
CA GLN A 49 -35.49 -257.80 37.09
C GLN A 49 -35.79 -256.80 38.22
N ALA A 50 -35.82 -257.25 39.48
CA ALA A 50 -35.98 -256.36 40.63
C ALA A 50 -34.82 -255.37 40.80
N GLN A 51 -33.57 -255.77 40.53
CA GLN A 51 -32.43 -254.85 40.52
C GLN A 51 -32.54 -253.78 39.43
N TYR A 52 -32.95 -254.15 38.21
CA TYR A 52 -33.20 -253.19 37.13
C TYR A 52 -34.38 -252.26 37.47
N GLN A 53 -35.47 -252.79 38.03
CA GLN A 53 -36.62 -251.98 38.47
C GLN A 53 -36.21 -250.92 39.51
N ARG A 54 -35.39 -251.29 40.51
CA ARG A 54 -34.86 -250.36 41.53
C ARG A 54 -33.92 -249.30 40.94
N LYS A 55 -33.04 -249.68 40.01
CA LYS A 55 -32.15 -248.73 39.32
C LYS A 55 -32.95 -247.73 38.48
N LEU A 56 -34.01 -248.19 37.81
CA LEU A 56 -34.89 -247.34 37.00
C LEU A 56 -35.64 -246.32 37.86
N THR A 57 -36.27 -246.76 38.96
CA THR A 57 -37.01 -245.84 39.85
C THR A 57 -36.11 -244.84 40.56
N GLN A 58 -34.90 -245.25 40.99
CA GLN A 58 -33.91 -244.32 41.55
C GLN A 58 -33.52 -243.23 40.52
N ALA A 59 -33.16 -243.64 39.30
CA ALA A 59 -32.78 -242.70 38.24
C ALA A 59 -33.93 -241.74 37.84
N GLN A 60 -35.19 -242.20 37.90
CA GLN A 60 -36.34 -241.33 37.70
C GLN A 60 -36.50 -240.31 38.84
N GLN A 61 -36.39 -240.73 40.11
CA GLN A 61 -36.44 -239.80 41.25
C GLN A 61 -35.33 -238.75 41.20
N ASP A 62 -34.09 -239.13 40.86
CA ASP A 62 -32.98 -238.19 40.79
C ASP A 62 -33.13 -237.20 39.62
N ARG A 63 -33.69 -237.65 38.48
CA ARG A 63 -34.10 -236.76 37.38
C ARG A 63 -35.17 -235.76 37.82
N ASP A 64 -36.20 -236.19 38.55
CA ASP A 64 -37.27 -235.29 39.00
C ASP A 64 -36.78 -234.27 40.03
N ARG A 65 -35.94 -234.68 41.00
CA ARG A 65 -35.25 -233.78 41.94
C ARG A 65 -34.48 -232.66 41.23
N GLU A 66 -33.72 -233.00 40.18
CA GLU A 66 -32.94 -232.01 39.43
C GLU A 66 -33.83 -231.10 38.57
N VAL A 67 -34.91 -231.63 37.97
CA VAL A 67 -35.91 -230.81 37.26
C VAL A 67 -36.59 -229.80 38.21
N GLU A 68 -36.90 -230.19 39.44
CA GLU A 68 -37.44 -229.29 40.46
C GLU A 68 -36.42 -228.25 40.90
N ARG A 69 -35.16 -228.65 41.14
CA ARG A 69 -34.05 -227.74 41.47
C ARG A 69 -33.83 -226.68 40.38
N LEU A 70 -33.88 -227.07 39.10
CA LEU A 70 -33.75 -226.17 37.95
C LEU A 70 -34.95 -225.21 37.84
N ARG A 71 -36.19 -225.69 38.06
CA ARG A 71 -37.39 -224.84 38.10
C ARG A 71 -37.32 -223.81 39.24
N ASP A 72 -36.81 -224.20 40.41
CA ASP A 72 -36.56 -223.31 41.54
C ASP A 72 -35.52 -222.23 41.21
N LEU A 73 -34.40 -222.63 40.59
CA LEU A 73 -33.32 -221.72 40.19
C LEU A 73 -33.82 -220.69 39.16
N GLN A 74 -34.57 -221.14 38.15
CA GLN A 74 -35.19 -220.28 37.14
C GLN A 74 -36.20 -219.31 37.76
N ARG A 75 -37.04 -219.77 38.70
CA ARG A 75 -37.98 -218.89 39.42
C ARG A 75 -37.28 -217.82 40.23
N LYS A 76 -36.16 -218.13 40.90
CA LYS A 76 -35.34 -217.14 41.63
C LYS A 76 -34.74 -216.09 40.70
N SER A 77 -34.06 -216.53 39.64
CA SER A 77 -33.45 -215.63 38.64
C SER A 77 -34.48 -214.68 37.99
N VAL A 78 -35.69 -215.15 37.67
CA VAL A 78 -36.76 -214.31 37.12
C VAL A 78 -37.28 -213.28 38.14
N LEU A 79 -37.30 -213.60 39.44
CA LEU A 79 -37.66 -212.64 40.48
C LEU A 79 -36.57 -211.58 40.71
N GLU A 80 -35.31 -211.99 40.67
CA GLU A 80 -34.15 -211.09 40.77
C GLU A 80 -34.13 -210.09 39.60
N MET A 81 -34.24 -210.57 38.35
CA MET A 81 -34.32 -209.70 37.17
C MET A 81 -35.50 -208.71 37.21
N LYS A 82 -36.67 -209.13 37.74
CA LYS A 82 -37.82 -208.23 37.93
C LYS A 82 -37.52 -207.14 38.95
N LYS A 83 -36.95 -207.50 40.10
CA LYS A 83 -36.56 -206.55 41.15
C LYS A 83 -35.54 -205.54 40.63
N ASP A 84 -34.49 -206.00 39.95
CA ASP A 84 -33.46 -205.13 39.39
C ASP A 84 -34.03 -204.14 38.36
N HIS A 85 -34.95 -204.60 37.51
CA HIS A 85 -35.66 -203.74 36.56
C HIS A 85 -36.56 -202.71 37.26
N GLU A 86 -37.34 -203.11 38.27
CA GLU A 86 -38.11 -202.16 39.07
C GLU A 86 -37.22 -201.10 39.74
N ASP A 87 -36.07 -201.50 40.28
CA ASP A 87 -35.15 -200.58 40.94
C ASP A 87 -34.40 -199.70 39.93
N GLN A 88 -34.18 -200.14 38.68
CA GLN A 88 -33.78 -199.26 37.57
C GLN A 88 -34.87 -198.23 37.25
N VAL A 89 -36.14 -198.64 37.13
CA VAL A 89 -37.27 -197.72 36.87
C VAL A 89 -37.44 -196.70 38.01
N LYS A 90 -37.29 -197.11 39.27
CA LYS A 90 -37.32 -196.19 40.44
C LYS A 90 -36.20 -195.15 40.38
N ARG A 91 -34.98 -195.54 39.95
CA ARG A 91 -33.85 -194.61 39.76
C ARG A 91 -34.07 -193.63 38.60
N LEU A 92 -34.56 -194.11 37.45
CA LEU A 92 -34.83 -193.27 36.28
C LEU A 92 -35.91 -192.20 36.55
N LYS A 93 -36.93 -192.52 37.37
CA LYS A 93 -37.94 -191.53 37.78
C LYS A 93 -37.32 -190.39 38.60
N LYS A 94 -36.53 -190.71 39.64
CA LYS A 94 -35.85 -189.70 40.47
C LYS A 94 -34.99 -188.73 39.65
N LEU A 95 -34.16 -189.28 38.77
CA LEU A 95 -33.30 -188.48 37.88
C LEU A 95 -34.11 -187.52 36.98
N LYS A 96 -35.34 -187.90 36.59
CA LYS A 96 -36.23 -187.03 35.80
C LYS A 96 -36.94 -185.96 36.65
N GLU A 97 -37.29 -186.25 37.90
CA GLU A 97 -37.73 -185.22 38.86
C GLU A 97 -36.61 -184.18 39.07
N GLU A 98 -35.38 -184.63 39.35
CA GLU A 98 -34.20 -183.79 39.59
C GLU A 98 -33.85 -182.89 38.36
N GLU A 99 -34.02 -183.41 37.14
CA GLU A 99 -33.87 -182.66 35.88
C GLU A 99 -34.94 -181.56 35.72
N ILE A 100 -36.20 -181.84 36.09
CA ILE A 100 -37.31 -180.87 36.02
C ILE A 100 -37.10 -179.73 37.01
N ASP A 101 -36.66 -180.02 38.24
CA ASP A 101 -36.37 -179.00 39.25
C ASP A 101 -35.23 -178.07 38.81
N ALA A 102 -34.16 -178.62 38.23
CA ALA A 102 -33.04 -177.86 37.70
C ALA A 102 -33.46 -176.92 36.56
N VAL A 103 -34.23 -177.41 35.59
CA VAL A 103 -34.75 -176.61 34.46
C VAL A 103 -35.71 -175.52 34.94
N THR A 104 -36.55 -175.82 35.94
CA THR A 104 -37.50 -174.85 36.53
C THR A 104 -36.76 -173.73 37.26
N SER A 105 -35.69 -174.07 38.00
CA SER A 105 -34.82 -173.10 38.67
C SER A 105 -34.11 -172.16 37.67
N ALA A 106 -33.50 -172.71 36.62
CA ALA A 106 -32.85 -171.92 35.56
C ALA A 106 -33.83 -171.00 34.82
N THR A 107 -35.06 -171.46 34.58
CA THR A 107 -36.15 -170.66 33.98
C THR A 107 -36.54 -169.48 34.88
N SER A 108 -36.55 -169.68 36.20
CA SER A 108 -36.82 -168.62 37.18
C SER A 108 -35.70 -167.55 37.19
N GLN A 109 -34.43 -167.98 37.22
CA GLN A 109 -33.28 -167.07 37.17
C GLN A 109 -33.26 -166.23 35.88
N THR A 110 -33.55 -166.85 34.73
CA THR A 110 -33.65 -166.16 33.43
C THR A 110 -34.69 -165.04 33.48
N ARG A 111 -35.89 -165.33 34.00
CA ARG A 111 -36.97 -164.33 34.15
C ARG A 111 -36.58 -163.19 35.09
N SER A 112 -35.81 -163.47 36.15
CA SER A 112 -35.30 -162.43 37.05
C SER A 112 -34.28 -161.50 36.36
N LEU A 113 -33.46 -162.02 35.45
CA LEU A 113 -32.51 -161.20 34.68
C LEU A 113 -33.23 -160.31 33.66
N THR A 114 -34.29 -160.81 33.00
CA THR A 114 -35.14 -159.99 32.11
C THR A 114 -35.70 -158.76 32.84
N GLY A 115 -36.25 -158.94 34.05
CA GLY A 115 -36.80 -157.83 34.83
C GLY A 115 -35.76 -156.78 35.28
N VAL A 116 -34.47 -157.15 35.39
CA VAL A 116 -33.38 -156.19 35.66
C VAL A 116 -33.02 -155.40 34.40
N ILE A 117 -33.02 -156.04 33.23
CA ILE A 117 -32.79 -155.38 31.93
C ILE A 117 -33.89 -154.35 31.64
N GLU A 118 -35.16 -154.72 31.81
CA GLU A 118 -36.31 -153.82 31.67
C GLU A 118 -36.22 -152.58 32.57
N GLN A 119 -35.72 -152.73 33.81
CA GLN A 119 -35.46 -151.59 34.70
C GLN A 119 -34.30 -150.73 34.21
N MET A 120 -33.23 -151.33 33.68
CA MET A 120 -32.08 -150.59 33.15
C MET A 120 -32.43 -149.78 31.89
N GLU A 121 -33.30 -150.31 31.02
CA GLU A 121 -33.86 -149.57 29.87
C GLU A 121 -34.77 -148.40 30.31
N GLN A 122 -35.56 -148.59 31.38
CA GLN A 122 -36.34 -147.51 32.00
C GLN A 122 -35.47 -146.44 32.66
N PHE A 123 -34.30 -146.78 33.18
CA PHE A 123 -33.34 -145.78 33.67
C PHE A 123 -32.65 -145.05 32.51
N SER A 124 -32.28 -145.76 31.44
CA SER A 124 -31.63 -145.18 30.25
C SER A 124 -32.53 -144.17 29.53
N SER A 125 -33.81 -144.50 29.31
CA SER A 125 -34.80 -143.58 28.73
C SER A 125 -35.00 -142.32 29.60
N ARG A 126 -35.21 -142.48 30.90
CA ARG A 126 -35.32 -141.34 31.84
C ARG A 126 -34.06 -140.48 31.91
N LEU A 127 -32.88 -141.06 31.67
CA LEU A 127 -31.62 -140.30 31.58
C LEU A 127 -31.57 -139.47 30.29
N GLY A 128 -32.02 -140.02 29.16
CA GLY A 128 -32.15 -139.29 27.88
C GLY A 128 -33.17 -138.15 27.95
N ASP A 129 -34.34 -138.38 28.56
CA ASP A 129 -35.34 -137.34 28.82
C ASP A 129 -34.79 -136.24 29.74
N LEU A 130 -33.94 -136.59 30.71
CA LEU A 130 -33.31 -135.63 31.59
C LEU A 130 -32.20 -134.84 30.87
N SER A 131 -31.36 -135.50 30.06
CA SER A 131 -30.27 -134.86 29.31
C SER A 131 -30.83 -133.85 28.30
N SER A 132 -31.75 -134.28 27.45
CA SER A 132 -32.42 -133.42 26.46
C SER A 132 -33.16 -132.24 27.10
N ARG A 133 -33.76 -132.43 28.29
CA ARG A 133 -34.39 -131.33 29.04
C ARG A 133 -33.34 -130.39 29.66
N VAL A 134 -32.22 -130.89 30.16
CA VAL A 134 -31.12 -130.06 30.67
C VAL A 134 -30.49 -129.25 29.54
N GLU A 135 -30.17 -129.90 28.40
CA GLU A 135 -29.71 -129.27 27.16
C GLU A 135 -30.67 -128.18 26.71
N SER A 136 -31.97 -128.49 26.56
CA SER A 136 -33.01 -127.52 26.20
C SER A 136 -33.08 -126.32 27.15
N THR A 137 -33.02 -126.55 28.47
CA THR A 137 -33.01 -125.43 29.45
C THR A 137 -31.72 -124.62 29.41
N HIS A 138 -30.57 -125.24 29.11
CA HIS A 138 -29.30 -124.54 28.98
C HIS A 138 -29.23 -123.75 27.66
N GLU A 139 -29.74 -124.28 26.55
CA GLU A 139 -29.88 -123.56 25.28
C GLU A 139 -30.82 -122.36 25.43
N HIS A 140 -32.01 -122.56 26.03
CA HIS A 140 -32.96 -121.47 26.27
C HIS A 140 -32.37 -120.37 27.18
N THR A 141 -31.65 -120.77 28.23
CA THR A 141 -30.95 -119.82 29.13
C THR A 141 -29.83 -119.08 28.40
N ALA A 142 -29.03 -119.78 27.58
CA ALA A 142 -27.95 -119.18 26.80
C ALA A 142 -28.50 -118.20 25.74
N GLN A 143 -29.56 -118.58 25.03
CA GLN A 143 -30.26 -117.71 24.07
C GLN A 143 -30.87 -116.48 24.77
N GLY A 144 -31.48 -116.64 25.94
CA GLY A 144 -32.01 -115.51 26.73
C GLY A 144 -30.91 -114.54 27.19
N LEU A 145 -29.75 -115.06 27.62
CA LEU A 145 -28.59 -114.26 27.97
C LEU A 145 -27.97 -113.57 26.74
N GLU A 146 -27.88 -114.25 25.60
CA GLU A 146 -27.36 -113.72 24.33
C GLU A 146 -28.26 -112.61 23.76
N GLN A 147 -29.59 -112.82 23.74
CA GLN A 147 -30.57 -111.80 23.35
C GLN A 147 -30.53 -110.61 24.31
N GLY A 148 -30.38 -110.85 25.62
CA GLY A 148 -30.18 -109.81 26.62
C GLY A 148 -28.87 -109.04 26.43
N ALA A 149 -27.79 -109.69 25.99
CA ALA A 149 -26.53 -109.03 25.63
C ALA A 149 -26.72 -108.15 24.39
N ARG A 150 -27.19 -108.73 23.28
CA ARG A 150 -27.51 -108.00 22.03
C ARG A 150 -28.38 -106.77 22.26
N HIS A 151 -29.39 -106.86 23.13
CA HIS A 151 -30.26 -105.71 23.42
C HIS A 151 -29.53 -104.59 24.18
N ARG A 152 -28.60 -104.92 25.08
CA ARG A 152 -27.75 -103.92 25.77
C ARG A 152 -26.75 -103.30 24.80
N ASP A 153 -26.11 -104.12 23.95
CA ASP A 153 -25.17 -103.65 22.94
C ASP A 153 -25.86 -102.70 21.94
N GLU A 154 -27.09 -103.02 21.53
CA GLU A 154 -27.89 -102.18 20.64
C GLU A 154 -28.33 -100.86 21.32
N GLN A 155 -28.69 -100.89 22.61
CA GLN A 155 -28.94 -99.67 23.39
C GLN A 155 -27.66 -98.80 23.50
N LEU A 156 -26.51 -99.42 23.76
CA LEU A 156 -25.22 -98.73 23.81
C LEU A 156 -24.85 -98.14 22.45
N ARG A 157 -25.08 -98.87 21.34
CA ARG A 157 -24.88 -98.39 19.97
C ARG A 157 -25.76 -97.17 19.66
N MET A 158 -27.06 -97.23 19.94
CA MET A 158 -27.97 -96.09 19.75
C MET A 158 -27.56 -94.86 20.58
N MET A 159 -27.09 -95.05 21.81
CA MET A 159 -26.60 -93.96 22.66
C MET A 159 -25.27 -93.38 22.17
N GLN A 160 -24.35 -94.22 21.67
CA GLN A 160 -23.11 -93.77 21.04
C GLN A 160 -23.37 -93.01 19.73
N GLU A 161 -24.29 -93.49 18.88
CA GLU A 161 -24.69 -92.83 17.64
C GLU A 161 -25.34 -91.48 17.91
N ARG A 162 -26.25 -91.39 18.89
CA ARG A 162 -26.84 -90.11 19.32
C ARG A 162 -25.79 -89.13 19.85
N LEU A 163 -24.81 -89.62 20.63
CA LEU A 163 -23.72 -88.80 21.13
C LEU A 163 -22.80 -88.31 20.00
N ALA A 164 -22.47 -89.18 19.03
CA ALA A 164 -21.66 -88.83 17.86
C ALA A 164 -22.37 -87.83 16.94
N GLN A 165 -23.68 -87.98 16.73
CA GLN A 165 -24.52 -87.01 16.01
C GLN A 165 -24.54 -85.65 16.73
N GLN A 166 -24.69 -85.64 18.05
CA GLN A 166 -24.63 -84.40 18.84
C GLN A 166 -23.24 -83.75 18.78
N GLN A 167 -22.16 -84.54 18.89
CA GLN A 167 -20.79 -84.03 18.75
C GLN A 167 -20.53 -83.45 17.36
N LYS A 168 -21.05 -84.08 16.30
CA LYS A 168 -20.99 -83.58 14.93
C LYS A 168 -21.73 -82.25 14.78
N ALA A 169 -22.99 -82.16 15.21
CA ALA A 169 -23.77 -80.91 15.17
C ALA A 169 -23.06 -79.78 15.95
N MET A 170 -22.58 -80.08 17.17
CA MET A 170 -21.78 -79.16 17.98
C MET A 170 -20.42 -78.79 17.35
N ALA A 171 -19.93 -79.52 16.34
CA ALA A 171 -18.73 -79.15 15.58
C ALA A 171 -19.11 -78.29 14.36
N GLU A 172 -20.20 -78.63 13.67
CA GLU A 172 -20.77 -77.89 12.53
C GLU A 172 -21.21 -76.46 12.96
N GLU A 173 -21.85 -76.32 14.11
CA GLU A 173 -22.14 -75.02 14.73
C GLU A 173 -20.87 -74.22 15.03
N ARG A 174 -19.81 -74.87 15.52
CA ARG A 174 -18.53 -74.19 15.80
C ARG A 174 -17.81 -73.75 14.52
N THR A 175 -17.93 -74.48 13.42
CA THR A 175 -17.43 -74.01 12.12
C THR A 175 -18.28 -72.85 11.59
N TYR A 176 -19.61 -72.95 11.65
CA TYR A 176 -20.51 -71.88 11.21
C TYR A 176 -20.30 -70.56 11.98
N LEU A 177 -20.14 -70.63 13.31
CA LEU A 177 -19.82 -69.47 14.14
C LEU A 177 -18.44 -68.88 13.80
N LYS A 178 -17.42 -69.71 13.53
CA LYS A 178 -16.11 -69.23 13.06
C LYS A 178 -16.21 -68.52 11.71
N GLU A 179 -17.02 -69.03 10.78
CA GLU A 179 -17.25 -68.37 9.49
C GLU A 179 -18.04 -67.06 9.62
N ILE A 180 -18.97 -66.94 10.58
CA ILE A 180 -19.61 -65.66 10.88
C ILE A 180 -18.57 -64.68 11.42
N ILE A 181 -17.75 -65.09 12.39
CA ILE A 181 -16.70 -64.25 12.99
C ILE A 181 -15.72 -63.79 11.89
N SER A 182 -15.21 -64.67 11.03
CA SER A 182 -14.29 -64.26 9.96
C SER A 182 -14.94 -63.34 8.91
N ARG A 183 -16.26 -63.44 8.68
CA ARG A 183 -17.02 -62.50 7.84
C ARG A 183 -17.17 -61.14 8.51
N MET A 184 -17.40 -61.10 9.82
CA MET A 184 -17.46 -59.85 10.59
C MET A 184 -16.08 -59.18 10.69
N ASP A 185 -15.01 -59.96 10.95
CA ASP A 185 -13.63 -59.46 11.00
C ASP A 185 -13.19 -58.87 9.65
N SER A 186 -13.51 -59.53 8.53
CA SER A 186 -13.18 -59.01 7.20
C SER A 186 -14.00 -57.75 6.84
N GLN A 187 -15.27 -57.67 7.26
CA GLN A 187 -16.08 -56.46 7.13
C GLN A 187 -15.52 -55.31 7.98
N LEU A 188 -15.13 -55.56 9.23
CA LEU A 188 -14.52 -54.56 10.13
C LEU A 188 -13.18 -54.07 9.59
N ASN A 189 -12.33 -54.96 9.07
CA ASN A 189 -11.04 -54.60 8.47
C ASN A 189 -11.23 -53.74 7.19
N GLU A 190 -12.19 -54.05 6.33
CA GLU A 190 -12.47 -53.21 5.14
C GLU A 190 -13.10 -51.86 5.54
N GLN A 191 -13.97 -51.81 6.56
CA GLN A 191 -14.46 -50.55 7.13
C GLN A 191 -13.32 -49.70 7.70
N GLN A 192 -12.41 -50.29 8.48
CA GLN A 192 -11.23 -49.62 9.01
C GLN A 192 -10.35 -49.07 7.87
N ARG A 193 -10.06 -49.88 6.85
CA ARG A 193 -9.27 -49.49 5.68
C ARG A 193 -9.94 -48.36 4.87
N GLN A 194 -11.27 -48.36 4.77
CA GLN A 194 -12.03 -47.30 4.11
C GLN A 194 -12.05 -46.01 4.95
N LEU A 195 -12.17 -46.11 6.29
CA LEU A 195 -12.03 -44.97 7.21
C LEU A 195 -10.62 -44.37 7.16
N GLU A 196 -9.58 -45.17 7.09
CA GLU A 196 -8.20 -44.72 6.91
C GLU A 196 -8.00 -44.02 5.56
N LYS A 197 -8.52 -44.59 4.47
CA LYS A 197 -8.52 -43.97 3.14
C LYS A 197 -9.25 -42.63 3.13
N ASP A 198 -10.36 -42.50 3.83
CA ASP A 198 -11.12 -41.24 3.90
C ASP A 198 -10.48 -40.22 4.86
N ARG A 199 -9.81 -40.66 5.94
CA ARG A 199 -8.90 -39.80 6.72
C ARG A 199 -7.77 -39.26 5.86
N TRP A 200 -7.12 -40.09 5.05
CA TRP A 200 -6.06 -39.67 4.12
C TRP A 200 -6.56 -38.70 3.04
N LYS A 201 -7.76 -38.90 2.49
CA LYS A 201 -8.39 -37.90 1.61
C LYS A 201 -8.61 -36.58 2.35
N MET A 202 -9.17 -36.63 3.57
CA MET A 202 -9.47 -35.43 4.36
C MET A 202 -8.20 -34.65 4.67
N THR A 203 -7.11 -35.30 5.08
CA THR A 203 -5.82 -34.62 5.30
C THR A 203 -5.20 -34.08 4.02
N ALA A 204 -5.41 -34.73 2.86
CA ALA A 204 -4.96 -34.22 1.57
C ALA A 204 -5.76 -33.01 1.08
N GLU A 205 -7.09 -32.99 1.23
CA GLU A 205 -7.91 -31.81 0.91
C GLU A 205 -7.69 -30.67 1.92
N GLN A 206 -7.48 -30.97 3.20
CA GLN A 206 -7.08 -30.00 4.22
C GLN A 206 -5.74 -29.34 3.84
N ALA A 207 -4.71 -30.12 3.49
CA ALA A 207 -3.41 -29.58 3.09
C ALA A 207 -3.48 -28.72 1.80
N LYS A 208 -4.37 -29.07 0.84
CA LYS A 208 -4.66 -28.23 -0.32
C LYS A 208 -5.34 -26.92 0.09
N ALA A 209 -6.37 -26.99 0.93
CA ALA A 209 -7.12 -25.82 1.40
C ALA A 209 -6.25 -24.86 2.22
N GLU A 210 -5.39 -25.37 3.10
CA GLU A 210 -4.38 -24.58 3.80
C GLU A 210 -3.36 -23.95 2.84
N SER A 211 -3.04 -24.61 1.72
CA SER A 211 -2.11 -24.06 0.73
C SER A 211 -2.76 -22.98 -0.15
N THR A 212 -4.03 -23.11 -0.52
CA THR A 212 -4.75 -22.05 -1.24
C THR A 212 -5.09 -20.89 -0.31
N GLN A 213 -5.45 -21.15 0.95
CA GLN A 213 -5.61 -20.12 1.98
C GLN A 213 -4.31 -19.32 2.17
N ARG A 214 -3.16 -19.98 2.38
CA ARG A 214 -1.86 -19.29 2.51
C ARG A 214 -1.49 -18.49 1.25
N GLY A 215 -1.89 -18.95 0.07
CA GLY A 215 -1.76 -18.20 -1.19
C GLY A 215 -2.58 -16.90 -1.17
N LEU A 216 -3.88 -17.01 -0.92
CA LEU A 216 -4.81 -15.88 -0.82
C LEU A 216 -4.44 -14.90 0.31
N GLU A 217 -3.93 -15.41 1.43
CA GLU A 217 -3.37 -14.58 2.50
C GLU A 217 -2.13 -13.83 2.02
N GLY A 218 -1.20 -14.49 1.32
CA GLY A 218 -0.04 -13.85 0.70
C GLY A 218 -0.43 -12.74 -0.29
N GLU A 219 -1.40 -13.00 -1.17
CA GLU A 219 -1.96 -12.01 -2.10
C GLU A 219 -2.59 -10.82 -1.37
N ARG A 220 -3.36 -11.06 -0.30
CA ARG A 220 -3.94 -9.98 0.53
C ARG A 220 -2.88 -9.15 1.25
N HIS A 221 -1.79 -9.75 1.71
CA HIS A 221 -0.67 -9.02 2.30
C HIS A 221 0.07 -8.18 1.25
N ALA A 222 0.36 -8.75 0.07
CA ALA A 222 1.00 -8.05 -1.04
C ALA A 222 0.16 -6.86 -1.52
N LEU A 223 -1.15 -7.05 -1.73
CA LEU A 223 -2.08 -6.00 -2.11
C LEU A 223 -2.21 -4.92 -1.01
N SER A 224 -2.20 -5.30 0.27
CA SER A 224 -2.22 -4.32 1.37
C SER A 224 -0.92 -3.51 1.47
N LEU A 225 0.24 -4.09 1.12
CA LEU A 225 1.50 -3.37 1.03
C LEU A 225 1.49 -2.40 -0.15
N GLN A 226 1.04 -2.84 -1.34
CA GLN A 226 0.88 -1.99 -2.51
C GLN A 226 -0.04 -0.80 -2.22
N ILE A 227 -1.23 -1.02 -1.67
CA ILE A 227 -2.19 0.04 -1.31
C ILE A 227 -1.58 1.04 -0.32
N ASN A 228 -0.72 0.60 0.61
CA ASN A 228 -0.05 1.51 1.53
C ASN A 228 1.07 2.31 0.83
N MET A 229 1.85 1.70 -0.07
CA MET A 229 2.84 2.41 -0.89
C MET A 229 2.19 3.46 -1.80
N GLU A 230 1.09 3.12 -2.47
CA GLU A 230 0.30 4.05 -3.31
C GLU A 230 -0.27 5.21 -2.49
N ARG A 231 -0.72 4.96 -1.24
CA ARG A 231 -1.17 6.01 -0.31
C ARG A 231 -0.03 6.93 0.13
N GLU A 232 1.14 6.38 0.45
CA GLU A 232 2.32 7.17 0.79
C GLU A 232 2.82 7.99 -0.41
N GLU A 233 2.76 7.45 -1.62
CA GLU A 233 3.06 8.18 -2.86
C GLU A 233 2.07 9.31 -3.11
N LEU A 234 0.78 9.07 -2.91
CA LEU A 234 -0.27 10.08 -3.02
C LEU A 234 -0.11 11.18 -1.97
N GLU A 235 0.16 10.85 -0.71
CA GLU A 235 0.43 11.85 0.34
C GLU A 235 1.74 12.62 0.09
N ARG A 236 2.80 11.96 -0.43
CA ARG A 236 4.02 12.64 -0.87
C ARG A 236 3.73 13.63 -2.01
N ALA A 237 3.01 13.22 -3.05
CA ALA A 237 2.61 14.10 -4.16
C ALA A 237 1.72 15.27 -3.69
N LYS A 238 0.77 15.00 -2.80
CA LYS A 238 -0.09 16.02 -2.15
C LYS A 238 0.72 17.00 -1.29
N SER A 239 1.73 16.54 -0.57
CA SER A 239 2.62 17.42 0.21
C SER A 239 3.45 18.34 -0.70
N ALA A 240 4.03 17.80 -1.78
CA ALA A 240 4.78 18.58 -2.76
C ALA A 240 3.90 19.65 -3.44
N LEU A 241 2.68 19.29 -3.88
CA LEU A 241 1.74 20.24 -4.47
C LEU A 241 1.34 21.37 -3.50
N LEU A 242 1.21 21.07 -2.20
CA LEU A 242 0.96 22.07 -1.16
C LEU A 242 2.18 22.96 -0.88
N GLU A 243 3.40 22.48 -1.13
CA GLU A 243 4.62 23.28 -1.05
C GLU A 243 4.81 24.16 -2.29
N GLU A 244 4.51 23.67 -3.48
CA GLU A 244 4.42 24.48 -4.72
C GLU A 244 3.35 25.57 -4.60
N GLN A 245 2.17 25.24 -4.06
CA GLN A 245 1.12 26.24 -3.84
C GLN A 245 1.60 27.35 -2.86
N LYS A 246 2.29 26.98 -1.78
CA LYS A 246 2.88 27.94 -0.84
C LYS A 246 3.96 28.80 -1.50
N SER A 247 4.88 28.20 -2.27
CA SER A 247 5.98 28.92 -2.90
C SER A 247 5.50 29.88 -3.99
N VAL A 248 4.51 29.49 -4.80
CA VAL A 248 3.83 30.38 -5.76
C VAL A 248 3.11 31.52 -5.04
N MET A 249 2.37 31.25 -3.96
CA MET A 249 1.72 32.30 -3.16
C MET A 249 2.72 33.26 -2.51
N GLN A 250 3.85 32.74 -2.00
CA GLN A 250 4.95 33.55 -1.48
C GLN A 250 5.56 34.41 -2.59
N HIS A 251 5.89 33.84 -3.75
CA HIS A 251 6.42 34.56 -4.90
C HIS A 251 5.46 35.67 -5.37
N CYS A 252 4.16 35.40 -5.47
CA CYS A 252 3.16 36.43 -5.77
C CYS A 252 3.09 37.53 -4.70
N ALA A 253 3.33 37.22 -3.43
CA ALA A 253 3.43 38.22 -2.37
C ALA A 253 4.77 38.99 -2.41
N GLU A 254 5.84 38.39 -2.91
CA GLU A 254 7.15 39.03 -3.14
C GLU A 254 7.10 39.97 -4.34
N GLU A 255 6.55 39.55 -5.48
CA GLU A 255 6.35 40.42 -6.65
C GLU A 255 5.44 41.60 -6.33
N ARG A 256 4.35 41.41 -5.55
CA ARG A 256 3.53 42.54 -5.06
C ARG A 256 4.32 43.50 -4.18
N ARG A 257 5.28 43.01 -3.38
CA ARG A 257 6.17 43.85 -2.56
C ARG A 257 7.23 44.57 -3.40
N LYS A 258 7.80 43.92 -4.42
CA LYS A 258 8.71 44.54 -5.40
C LYS A 258 7.99 45.65 -6.16
N LEU A 259 6.86 45.35 -6.79
CA LEU A 259 6.05 46.33 -7.53
C LEU A 259 5.61 47.51 -6.65
N ALA A 260 5.26 47.29 -5.38
CA ALA A 260 4.98 48.37 -4.45
C ALA A 260 6.21 49.23 -4.14
N ALA A 261 7.38 48.61 -3.92
CA ALA A 261 8.64 49.34 -3.73
C ALA A 261 9.03 50.14 -4.98
N ASP A 262 8.99 49.53 -6.17
CA ASP A 262 9.26 50.16 -7.46
C ASP A 262 8.31 51.33 -7.74
N TRP A 263 7.02 51.19 -7.39
CA TRP A 263 6.03 52.26 -7.50
C TRP A 263 6.35 53.43 -6.55
N THR A 264 6.73 53.16 -5.29
CA THR A 264 7.19 54.24 -4.39
C THR A 264 8.50 54.88 -4.84
N HIS A 265 9.43 54.12 -5.44
CA HIS A 265 10.66 54.65 -6.01
C HIS A 265 10.39 55.52 -7.24
N PHE A 266 9.51 55.09 -8.15
CA PHE A 266 9.07 55.86 -9.29
C PHE A 266 8.42 57.18 -8.85
N HIS A 267 7.48 57.14 -7.90
CA HIS A 267 6.86 58.37 -7.39
C HIS A 267 7.85 59.28 -6.65
N ALA A 268 8.83 58.74 -5.94
CA ALA A 268 9.90 59.54 -5.33
C ALA A 268 10.77 60.22 -6.40
N LEU A 269 11.12 59.51 -7.49
CA LEU A 269 11.90 60.03 -8.60
C LEU A 269 11.11 61.05 -9.44
N GLU A 270 9.82 60.80 -9.68
CA GLU A 270 8.91 61.71 -10.37
C GLU A 270 8.66 62.98 -9.56
N LYS A 271 8.38 62.86 -8.26
CA LYS A 271 8.31 64.01 -7.34
C LYS A 271 9.62 64.79 -7.35
N GLN A 272 10.77 64.13 -7.29
CA GLN A 272 12.07 64.80 -7.37
C GLN A 272 12.31 65.47 -8.74
N ARG A 273 11.75 64.95 -9.85
CA ARG A 273 11.78 65.60 -11.17
C ARG A 273 10.85 66.81 -11.22
N HIS A 274 9.64 66.68 -10.68
CA HIS A 274 8.67 67.77 -10.57
C HIS A 274 9.24 68.91 -9.73
N GLU A 275 9.73 68.63 -8.51
CA GLU A 275 10.37 69.64 -7.66
C GLU A 275 11.66 70.24 -8.27
N ARG A 276 12.34 69.57 -9.21
CA ARG A 276 13.44 70.20 -9.97
C ARG A 276 12.88 71.21 -10.96
N ALA A 277 11.89 70.80 -11.78
CA ALA A 277 11.23 71.68 -12.73
C ALA A 277 10.54 72.86 -12.05
N GLU A 278 9.91 72.66 -10.88
CA GLU A 278 9.37 73.73 -10.04
C GLU A 278 10.47 74.67 -9.57
N ARG A 279 11.61 74.18 -9.05
CA ARG A 279 12.75 75.04 -8.66
C ARG A 279 13.35 75.79 -9.85
N GLU A 280 13.43 75.17 -11.02
CA GLU A 280 13.89 75.80 -12.27
C GLU A 280 12.92 76.92 -12.69
N VAL A 281 11.62 76.66 -12.72
CA VAL A 281 10.58 77.67 -12.98
C VAL A 281 10.59 78.79 -11.93
N SER A 282 10.69 78.46 -10.64
CA SER A 282 10.84 79.44 -9.56
C SER A 282 12.08 80.30 -9.76
N SER A 283 13.24 79.72 -10.08
CA SER A 283 14.47 80.50 -10.35
C SER A 283 14.35 81.40 -11.59
N LEU A 284 13.58 80.98 -12.60
CA LEU A 284 13.28 81.80 -13.78
C LEU A 284 12.28 82.93 -13.46
N LEU A 285 11.32 82.68 -12.56
CA LEU A 285 10.41 83.70 -12.03
C LEU A 285 11.16 84.70 -11.14
N GLU A 286 11.92 84.24 -10.16
CA GLU A 286 12.80 85.08 -9.31
C GLU A 286 13.77 85.91 -10.15
N ARG A 287 14.39 85.33 -11.19
CA ARG A 287 15.26 86.06 -12.13
C ARG A 287 14.49 87.08 -12.96
N ARG A 288 13.28 86.75 -13.41
CA ARG A 288 12.39 87.68 -14.13
C ARG A 288 11.92 88.82 -13.22
N GLU A 289 11.54 88.53 -11.98
CA GLU A 289 11.14 89.50 -10.97
C GLU A 289 12.30 90.40 -10.58
N GLY A 290 13.49 89.85 -10.34
CA GLY A 290 14.72 90.62 -10.17
C GLY A 290 15.06 91.51 -11.36
N SER A 291 14.77 91.06 -12.59
CA SER A 291 14.93 91.87 -13.81
C SER A 291 13.87 92.97 -13.93
N ILE A 292 12.63 92.71 -13.51
CA ILE A 292 11.54 93.71 -13.45
C ILE A 292 11.83 94.76 -12.36
N ILE A 293 12.33 94.33 -11.19
CA ILE A 293 12.77 95.22 -10.10
C ILE A 293 13.94 96.08 -10.56
N GLY A 294 14.95 95.47 -11.23
CA GLY A 294 16.06 96.20 -11.85
C GLY A 294 15.58 97.25 -12.86
N LEU A 295 14.73 96.86 -13.82
CA LEU A 295 14.14 97.79 -14.80
C LEU A 295 13.28 98.88 -14.14
N ALA A 296 12.57 98.58 -13.04
CA ALA A 296 11.79 99.57 -12.30
C ALA A 296 12.69 100.55 -11.52
N GLN A 297 13.82 100.08 -11.01
CA GLN A 297 14.84 100.90 -10.35
C GLN A 297 15.58 101.78 -11.38
N GLU A 298 16.03 101.21 -12.50
CA GLU A 298 16.57 101.98 -13.64
C GLU A 298 15.56 103.04 -14.12
N GLN A 299 14.26 102.72 -14.18
CA GLN A 299 13.23 103.70 -14.52
C GLN A 299 13.03 104.77 -13.44
N ALA A 300 13.31 104.48 -12.16
CA ALA A 300 13.30 105.47 -11.08
C ALA A 300 14.53 106.38 -11.17
N ASP A 301 15.72 105.83 -11.38
CA ASP A 301 16.98 106.57 -11.54
C ASP A 301 16.95 107.45 -12.79
N LEU A 302 16.40 106.95 -13.91
CA LEU A 302 16.15 107.75 -15.11
C LEU A 302 15.13 108.89 -14.86
N LYS A 303 14.12 108.70 -14.00
CA LYS A 303 13.20 109.79 -13.60
C LYS A 303 13.92 110.83 -12.73
N LEU A 304 14.78 110.40 -11.81
CA LEU A 304 15.61 111.29 -11.00
C LEU A 304 16.56 112.11 -11.89
N HIS A 305 17.35 111.47 -12.75
CA HIS A 305 18.23 112.15 -13.71
C HIS A 305 17.47 113.05 -14.69
N THR A 306 16.25 112.68 -15.10
CA THR A 306 15.37 113.57 -15.90
C THR A 306 14.94 114.80 -15.10
N GLY A 307 14.70 114.66 -13.79
CA GLY A 307 14.44 115.77 -12.88
C GLY A 307 15.66 116.69 -12.71
N GLU A 308 16.83 116.12 -12.44
CA GLU A 308 18.12 116.85 -12.36
C GLU A 308 18.43 117.60 -13.67
N LEU A 309 18.21 116.96 -14.83
CA LEU A 309 18.45 117.56 -16.13
C LEU A 309 17.49 118.72 -16.39
N LYS A 310 16.22 118.59 -16.02
CA LYS A 310 15.24 119.69 -16.08
C LYS A 310 15.61 120.84 -15.14
N GLN A 311 16.08 120.54 -13.93
CA GLN A 311 16.55 121.57 -12.99
C GLN A 311 17.77 122.32 -13.56
N LYS A 312 18.76 121.59 -14.10
CA LYS A 312 19.92 122.18 -14.81
C LYS A 312 19.49 122.98 -16.04
N GLN A 313 18.48 122.52 -16.79
CA GLN A 313 17.93 123.25 -17.94
C GLN A 313 17.24 124.56 -17.54
N VAL A 314 16.54 124.59 -16.40
CA VAL A 314 15.95 125.82 -15.84
C VAL A 314 17.03 126.79 -15.39
N VAL A 315 18.09 126.31 -14.71
CA VAL A 315 19.25 127.15 -14.34
C VAL A 315 19.92 127.73 -15.59
N VAL A 316 20.22 126.91 -16.60
CA VAL A 316 20.81 127.38 -17.87
C VAL A 316 19.87 128.35 -18.63
N ALA A 317 18.55 128.22 -18.50
CA ALA A 317 17.61 129.18 -19.05
C ALA A 317 17.67 130.54 -18.31
N GLN A 318 17.78 130.52 -16.98
CA GLN A 318 17.97 131.73 -16.17
C GLN A 318 19.32 132.39 -16.45
N GLU A 319 20.41 131.61 -16.56
CA GLU A 319 21.73 132.10 -16.96
C GLU A 319 21.69 132.77 -18.34
N ARG A 320 21.04 132.15 -19.33
CA ARG A 320 20.83 132.74 -20.67
C ARG A 320 20.07 134.06 -20.58
N GLU A 321 18.97 134.11 -19.83
CA GLU A 321 18.18 135.34 -19.65
C GLU A 321 19.00 136.44 -18.95
N THR A 322 19.89 136.12 -18.01
CA THR A 322 20.82 137.11 -17.43
C THR A 322 21.90 137.56 -18.43
N LEU A 323 22.42 136.66 -19.26
CA LEU A 323 23.36 136.99 -20.33
C LEU A 323 22.72 137.82 -21.45
N GLU A 324 21.42 137.64 -21.70
CA GLU A 324 20.65 138.40 -22.68
C GLU A 324 20.44 139.84 -22.20
N ARG A 325 20.01 140.04 -20.94
CA ARG A 325 19.97 141.38 -20.31
C ARG A 325 21.34 142.08 -20.32
N LEU A 326 22.41 141.36 -19.98
CA LEU A 326 23.78 141.92 -20.02
C LEU A 326 24.25 142.27 -21.44
N ARG A 327 23.71 141.62 -22.48
CA ARG A 327 23.93 142.01 -23.88
C ARG A 327 23.13 143.23 -24.28
N GLU A 328 21.87 143.32 -23.87
CA GLU A 328 21.03 144.51 -24.09
C GLU A 328 21.64 145.76 -23.42
N GLU A 329 22.15 145.61 -22.19
CA GLU A 329 22.91 146.64 -21.50
C GLU A 329 24.18 147.04 -22.28
N LEU A 330 24.98 146.05 -22.70
CA LEU A 330 26.21 146.28 -23.47
C LEU A 330 25.96 146.96 -24.83
N ASP A 331 24.93 146.56 -25.57
CA ASP A 331 24.57 147.19 -26.83
C ASP A 331 23.98 148.60 -26.61
N SER A 332 23.26 148.84 -25.51
CA SER A 332 22.82 150.21 -25.15
C SER A 332 24.00 151.14 -24.80
N GLU A 333 25.05 150.63 -24.15
CA GLU A 333 26.31 151.34 -23.97
C GLU A 333 27.07 151.52 -25.30
N LYS A 334 27.08 150.51 -26.17
CA LYS A 334 27.69 150.60 -27.50
C LYS A 334 27.00 151.65 -28.38
N ASP A 335 25.69 151.81 -28.28
CA ASP A 335 24.93 152.86 -28.97
C ASP A 335 25.15 154.25 -28.35
N ARG A 336 25.28 154.36 -27.02
CA ARG A 336 25.74 155.61 -26.35
C ARG A 336 27.13 156.00 -26.83
N ILE A 337 28.08 155.07 -26.84
CA ILE A 337 29.45 155.28 -27.34
C ILE A 337 29.43 155.63 -28.82
N SER A 338 28.63 154.95 -29.64
CA SER A 338 28.50 155.26 -31.07
C SER A 338 27.88 156.64 -31.32
N SER A 339 26.87 157.04 -30.56
CA SER A 339 26.23 158.37 -30.66
C SER A 339 27.11 159.52 -30.16
N THR A 340 28.08 159.25 -29.29
CA THR A 340 29.06 160.23 -28.81
C THR A 340 30.28 160.27 -29.73
N ALA A 341 30.74 159.14 -30.24
CA ALA A 341 31.78 159.05 -31.29
C ALA A 341 31.32 159.72 -32.60
N LEU A 342 30.06 159.55 -33.02
CA LEU A 342 29.51 160.23 -34.20
C LEU A 342 29.48 161.76 -34.00
N ARG A 343 29.14 162.22 -32.80
CA ARG A 343 29.09 163.64 -32.40
C ARG A 343 30.49 164.26 -32.28
N LEU A 344 31.48 163.46 -31.86
CA LEU A 344 32.90 163.81 -31.96
C LEU A 344 33.36 163.89 -33.42
N LYS A 345 32.90 162.98 -34.28
CA LYS A 345 33.25 162.97 -35.71
C LYS A 345 32.72 164.20 -36.46
N THR A 346 31.45 164.59 -36.29
CA THR A 346 30.94 165.84 -36.89
C THR A 346 31.71 167.05 -36.35
N ARG A 347 31.96 167.11 -35.05
CA ARG A 347 32.72 168.22 -34.45
C ARG A 347 34.19 168.26 -34.88
N ALA A 348 34.79 167.12 -35.20
CA ALA A 348 36.11 167.05 -35.83
C ALA A 348 36.08 167.52 -37.28
N GLN A 349 35.04 167.18 -38.05
CA GLN A 349 34.85 167.66 -39.43
C GLN A 349 34.54 169.17 -39.48
N GLU A 350 33.83 169.71 -38.49
CA GLU A 350 33.67 171.16 -38.28
C GLU A 350 35.03 171.83 -38.04
N VAL A 351 35.85 171.30 -37.12
CA VAL A 351 37.22 171.81 -36.86
C VAL A 351 38.13 171.68 -38.09
N GLU A 352 38.02 170.60 -38.87
CA GLU A 352 38.77 170.41 -40.11
C GLU A 352 38.35 171.40 -41.20
N ALA A 353 37.06 171.73 -41.30
CA ALA A 353 36.55 172.77 -42.18
C ALA A 353 37.01 174.17 -41.74
N PHE A 354 36.94 174.50 -40.45
CA PHE A 354 37.51 175.74 -39.91
C PHE A 354 39.02 175.83 -40.14
N SER A 355 39.75 174.71 -40.04
CA SER A 355 41.19 174.66 -40.30
C SER A 355 41.54 174.92 -41.77
N LYS A 356 40.71 174.45 -42.73
CA LYS A 356 40.88 174.78 -44.16
C LYS A 356 40.61 176.25 -44.43
N LEU A 357 39.50 176.78 -43.90
CA LEU A 357 39.15 178.20 -44.05
C LEU A 357 40.23 179.12 -43.43
N ALA A 358 40.85 178.69 -42.32
CA ALA A 358 41.97 179.38 -41.70
C ALA A 358 43.25 179.29 -42.54
N ALA A 359 43.55 178.14 -43.16
CA ALA A 359 44.70 177.98 -44.05
C ALA A 359 44.57 178.86 -45.31
N GLU A 360 43.41 178.89 -45.95
CA GLU A 360 43.12 179.77 -47.10
C GLU A 360 43.35 181.26 -46.75
N LYS A 361 42.90 181.70 -45.55
CA LYS A 361 43.15 183.06 -45.05
C LYS A 361 44.61 183.31 -44.68
N PHE A 362 45.35 182.28 -44.25
CA PHE A 362 46.79 182.39 -43.98
C PHE A 362 47.59 182.51 -45.29
N GLU A 363 47.23 181.77 -46.34
CA GLU A 363 47.83 181.88 -47.67
C GLU A 363 47.52 183.22 -48.36
N GLU A 364 46.34 183.81 -48.13
CA GLU A 364 46.04 185.19 -48.55
C GLU A 364 46.93 186.20 -47.81
N GLY A 365 47.10 186.02 -46.49
CA GLY A 365 47.99 186.85 -45.67
C GLY A 365 49.47 186.73 -46.07
N GLU A 366 49.94 185.53 -46.41
CA GLU A 366 51.32 185.32 -46.82
C GLU A 366 51.59 185.90 -48.23
N ARG A 367 50.63 185.84 -49.15
CA ARG A 367 50.71 186.56 -50.43
C ARG A 367 50.87 188.07 -50.24
N ALA A 368 50.06 188.67 -49.36
CA ALA A 368 50.20 190.09 -49.02
C ALA A 368 51.56 190.41 -48.35
N LEU A 369 52.08 189.52 -47.51
CA LEU A 369 53.42 189.66 -46.90
C LEU A 369 54.55 189.59 -47.95
N GLN A 370 54.41 188.75 -48.98
CA GLN A 370 55.38 188.64 -50.07
C GLN A 370 55.42 189.91 -50.94
N GLU A 371 54.27 190.56 -51.17
CA GLU A 371 54.23 191.88 -51.83
C GLU A 371 54.84 192.98 -50.95
N ALA A 372 54.54 193.00 -49.65
CA ALA A 372 55.17 193.93 -48.70
C ALA A 372 56.70 193.79 -48.67
N LYS A 373 57.22 192.55 -48.66
CA LYS A 373 58.67 192.27 -48.72
C LYS A 373 59.33 192.73 -50.02
N ARG A 374 58.63 192.67 -51.17
CA ARG A 374 59.13 193.28 -52.41
C ARG A 374 59.35 194.78 -52.23
N VAL A 375 58.35 195.50 -51.71
CA VAL A 375 58.45 196.95 -51.45
C VAL A 375 59.55 197.27 -50.44
N GLU A 376 59.72 196.46 -49.40
CA GLU A 376 60.80 196.57 -48.41
C GLU A 376 62.19 196.46 -49.05
N THR A 377 62.44 195.43 -49.89
CA THR A 377 63.72 195.30 -50.61
C THR A 377 63.99 196.47 -51.55
N ASP A 378 62.93 197.06 -52.12
CA ASP A 378 63.01 198.24 -52.99
C ASP A 378 63.27 199.54 -52.22
N HIS A 379 63.02 199.57 -50.91
CA HIS A 379 63.45 200.61 -49.98
C HIS A 379 64.87 200.39 -49.44
N GLU A 380 65.26 199.15 -49.14
CA GLU A 380 66.67 198.84 -48.79
C GLU A 380 67.64 199.23 -49.90
N ALA A 381 67.27 198.99 -51.17
CA ALA A 381 68.07 199.39 -52.33
C ALA A 381 68.39 200.90 -52.33
N ARG A 382 67.46 201.74 -51.84
CA ARG A 382 67.60 203.20 -51.74
C ARG A 382 68.44 203.58 -50.50
N LEU A 383 68.23 202.92 -49.35
CA LEU A 383 69.00 203.15 -48.13
C LEU A 383 70.49 202.78 -48.27
N ARG A 384 70.81 201.66 -48.94
CA ARG A 384 72.19 201.24 -49.19
C ARG A 384 72.93 202.23 -50.12
N HIS A 385 72.23 202.84 -51.07
CA HIS A 385 72.77 203.91 -51.92
C HIS A 385 73.21 205.12 -51.07
N ILE A 386 72.34 205.62 -50.18
CA ILE A 386 72.60 206.75 -49.28
C ILE A 386 73.78 206.46 -48.31
N HIS A 387 73.82 205.28 -47.70
CA HIS A 387 74.93 204.90 -46.81
C HIS A 387 76.30 204.97 -47.51
N SER A 388 76.38 204.54 -48.77
CA SER A 388 77.61 204.55 -49.57
C SER A 388 78.09 205.94 -50.03
N GLN A 389 77.25 206.96 -49.92
CA GLN A 389 77.67 208.37 -50.04
C GLN A 389 78.21 208.89 -48.70
N THR A 390 77.59 208.50 -47.60
CA THR A 390 77.94 208.95 -46.24
C THR A 390 79.34 208.49 -45.81
N GLU A 391 79.69 207.21 -46.05
CA GLU A 391 81.03 206.66 -45.82
C GLU A 391 82.13 207.43 -46.58
N ARG A 392 81.82 207.87 -47.81
CA ARG A 392 82.75 208.55 -48.72
C ARG A 392 83.18 209.91 -48.16
N LEU A 393 82.28 210.61 -47.47
CA LEU A 393 82.56 211.85 -46.76
C LEU A 393 83.35 211.59 -45.47
N ARG A 394 82.96 210.56 -44.71
CA ARG A 394 83.55 210.24 -43.39
C ARG A 394 85.05 209.90 -43.46
N GLN A 395 85.49 209.23 -44.53
CA GLN A 395 86.92 208.95 -44.76
C GLN A 395 87.71 210.20 -45.18
N GLN A 396 87.04 211.21 -45.76
CA GLN A 396 87.66 212.48 -46.15
C GLN A 396 87.97 213.34 -44.91
N GLU A 397 87.11 213.32 -43.88
CA GLU A 397 87.35 213.98 -42.59
C GLU A 397 88.53 213.38 -41.80
N GLN A 398 88.71 212.05 -41.82
CA GLN A 398 89.79 211.42 -41.06
C GLN A 398 91.19 211.80 -41.55
N ARG A 399 91.36 212.07 -42.85
CA ARG A 399 92.62 212.61 -43.41
C ARG A 399 92.97 213.97 -42.78
N ILE A 400 91.97 214.86 -42.69
CA ILE A 400 92.08 216.21 -42.11
C ILE A 400 92.39 216.15 -40.59
N LEU A 401 91.84 215.18 -39.87
CA LEU A 401 92.04 215.03 -38.42
C LEU A 401 93.48 214.60 -38.05
N GLN A 402 94.10 213.68 -38.80
CA GLN A 402 95.47 213.24 -38.51
C GLN A 402 96.51 214.33 -38.80
N GLU A 403 96.30 215.12 -39.86
CA GLU A 403 97.11 216.30 -40.16
C GLU A 403 96.96 217.37 -39.06
N ARG A 404 95.72 217.62 -38.59
CA ARG A 404 95.45 218.51 -37.46
C ARG A 404 96.17 218.12 -36.17
N THR A 405 96.30 216.83 -35.84
CA THR A 405 96.92 216.45 -34.55
C THR A 405 98.42 216.75 -34.53
N ARG A 406 99.12 216.60 -35.67
CA ARG A 406 100.54 216.95 -35.79
C ARG A 406 100.75 218.47 -35.84
N LEU A 407 99.88 219.21 -36.52
CA LEU A 407 99.90 220.67 -36.50
C LEU A 407 99.61 221.24 -35.10
N SER A 408 98.68 220.66 -34.35
CA SER A 408 98.24 221.17 -33.05
C SER A 408 99.32 221.19 -31.95
N HIS A 409 100.45 220.49 -32.12
CA HIS A 409 101.61 220.59 -31.22
C HIS A 409 102.70 221.55 -31.71
N LEU A 410 102.48 222.28 -32.81
CA LEU A 410 103.43 223.24 -33.37
C LEU A 410 102.80 224.61 -33.73
N GLN A 411 101.57 224.66 -34.26
CA GLN A 411 100.81 225.89 -34.55
C GLN A 411 99.31 225.73 -34.19
N LYS A 412 98.61 226.60 -33.45
CA LYS A 412 98.78 228.03 -33.08
C LYS A 412 98.13 229.08 -34.02
N ASP A 413 97.24 228.71 -34.96
CA ASP A 413 96.42 229.72 -35.68
C ASP A 413 95.01 229.29 -36.22
N THR A 414 94.07 230.25 -36.17
CA THR A 414 92.79 230.48 -36.94
C THR A 414 91.66 229.42 -37.18
N LYS A 415 90.57 229.53 -36.39
CA LYS A 415 89.10 229.76 -36.68
C LYS A 415 88.32 229.42 -38.02
N MET A 416 87.13 228.75 -37.88
CA MET A 416 85.70 229.12 -38.27
C MET A 416 84.99 229.02 -39.70
N LEU A 417 83.91 228.17 -39.81
CA LEU A 417 82.43 228.40 -40.18
C LEU A 417 81.72 228.28 -41.61
N ARG A 418 80.57 227.49 -41.76
CA ARG A 418 79.35 227.48 -42.74
C ARG A 418 78.51 226.11 -42.73
N GLN A 419 77.32 225.70 -43.33
CA GLN A 419 76.01 226.11 -44.03
C GLN A 419 74.95 224.87 -44.01
N ASP A 420 73.75 224.58 -44.63
CA ASP A 420 72.70 225.04 -45.67
C ASP A 420 71.25 224.34 -45.53
N ALA A 421 70.28 224.23 -46.53
CA ALA A 421 68.78 223.88 -46.34
C ALA A 421 67.86 222.86 -47.25
N PRO A 422 66.77 223.19 -48.06
CA PRO A 422 65.39 222.50 -48.16
C PRO A 422 64.89 221.89 -49.57
N ILE A 423 63.64 221.48 -50.04
CA ILE A 423 62.11 221.63 -49.85
C ILE A 423 61.15 220.58 -50.62
N SER A 424 59.77 220.65 -50.56
CA SER A 424 58.60 220.13 -51.46
C SER A 424 58.00 218.66 -51.37
N SER A 425 56.82 218.10 -51.87
CA SER A 425 55.44 218.36 -52.51
C SER A 425 54.54 217.01 -52.47
N PHE A 426 53.32 216.58 -52.99
CA PHE A 426 52.05 216.85 -53.81
C PHE A 426 50.98 215.64 -53.57
N ALA A 427 49.75 215.26 -54.12
CA ALA A 427 48.65 215.66 -55.10
C ALA A 427 47.13 215.09 -54.94
N GLN A 428 46.47 214.33 -55.88
CA GLN A 428 44.98 214.39 -56.33
C GLN A 428 44.24 213.08 -56.91
N ILE A 429 42.95 212.81 -57.37
CA ILE A 429 41.49 213.36 -57.49
C ILE A 429 40.37 212.31 -58.10
N THR A 430 39.01 212.59 -58.10
CA THR A 430 37.74 212.01 -58.84
C THR A 430 36.82 210.80 -58.32
N PRO A 431 35.46 210.64 -58.66
CA PRO A 431 34.38 209.94 -57.80
C PRO A 431 33.16 209.07 -58.40
N SER A 432 32.33 208.34 -57.56
CA SER A 432 30.81 208.00 -57.61
C SER A 432 30.30 206.81 -56.68
N LEU A 433 28.98 206.44 -56.52
CA LEU A 433 28.33 205.81 -55.27
C LEU A 433 27.31 204.54 -55.38
N PRO A 434 26.15 204.26 -54.62
CA PRO A 434 25.79 202.93 -53.95
C PRO A 434 24.30 202.33 -53.95
N ASP A 435 23.95 201.25 -53.17
CA ASP A 435 22.60 200.58 -52.90
C ASP A 435 22.55 199.77 -51.51
N ALA A 436 21.64 198.88 -50.94
CA ALA A 436 20.41 198.04 -51.23
C ALA A 436 19.63 197.48 -49.94
N VAL A 437 18.46 196.74 -50.01
CA VAL A 437 17.50 196.33 -48.86
C VAL A 437 16.75 194.91 -48.99
N LEU A 438 15.73 194.43 -48.17
CA LEU A 438 15.71 193.40 -47.04
C LEU A 438 14.47 192.33 -46.96
N PRO A 439 13.65 192.00 -45.88
CA PRO A 439 13.18 190.59 -45.49
C PRO A 439 11.66 190.26 -45.10
N ASN A 440 11.26 189.04 -44.59
CA ASN A 440 9.86 188.63 -44.11
C ASN A 440 9.69 187.27 -43.25
N PRO A 441 8.53 186.92 -42.56
CA PRO A 441 8.33 185.78 -41.56
C PRO A 441 6.96 184.93 -41.47
N GLU A 442 6.75 184.05 -40.43
CA GLU A 442 5.53 183.32 -39.83
C GLU A 442 4.79 182.10 -40.54
N LEU A 443 3.92 181.16 -40.01
CA LEU A 443 3.41 180.46 -38.73
C LEU A 443 2.51 179.19 -39.13
N THR A 444 1.71 178.28 -38.45
CA THR A 444 1.09 177.78 -37.12
C THR A 444 0.46 176.33 -37.39
N SER A 445 -0.34 175.46 -36.66
CA SER A 445 -0.85 174.98 -35.29
C SER A 445 -1.84 173.73 -35.52
N THR A 446 -2.59 172.89 -34.71
CA THR A 446 -3.05 172.62 -33.27
C THR A 446 -3.77 171.20 -33.06
N LEU A 447 -4.11 170.72 -31.81
CA LEU A 447 -5.07 169.62 -31.33
C LEU A 447 -4.66 168.09 -31.39
N ILE A 448 -5.31 167.00 -30.87
CA ILE A 448 -6.65 166.62 -30.24
C ILE A 448 -6.62 165.37 -29.22
N PHE A 449 -7.74 164.72 -28.76
CA PHE A 449 -7.86 163.90 -27.47
C PHE A 449 -8.65 162.49 -27.44
N PRO A 450 -9.41 161.93 -26.41
CA PRO A 450 -9.59 160.45 -26.04
C PRO A 450 -11.07 159.87 -26.14
N PRO A 451 -11.65 158.75 -25.50
CA PRO A 451 -11.29 157.67 -24.49
C PRO A 451 -11.50 156.17 -25.00
N LEU A 452 -11.94 155.02 -24.37
CA LEU A 452 -12.57 154.44 -23.11
C LEU A 452 -12.20 152.86 -23.01
N THR A 453 -12.66 151.78 -22.29
CA THR A 453 -13.72 151.20 -21.35
C THR A 453 -13.13 149.86 -20.69
N SER A 454 -13.68 148.76 -20.06
CA SER A 454 -14.95 148.11 -19.51
C SER A 454 -14.62 146.85 -18.58
N LEU A 455 -15.57 146.11 -17.91
CA LEU A 455 -15.26 144.97 -16.93
C LEU A 455 -16.38 143.92 -16.49
N ALA A 456 -15.98 142.73 -15.94
CA ALA A 456 -16.59 141.82 -14.87
C ALA A 456 -17.39 140.49 -15.18
N ASN A 457 -17.60 139.53 -14.23
CA ASN A 457 -16.71 138.56 -13.50
C ASN A 457 -17.53 137.62 -12.54
N SER A 458 -17.37 136.28 -12.58
CA SER A 458 -17.85 135.31 -11.55
C SER A 458 -17.23 133.91 -11.72
N GLN A 459 -16.63 133.33 -10.66
CA GLN A 459 -15.79 132.13 -10.78
C GLN A 459 -15.71 131.29 -9.48
N SER A 460 -15.22 130.05 -9.61
CA SER A 460 -14.51 129.26 -8.58
C SER A 460 -15.31 128.66 -7.41
N MET A 461 -16.01 129.44 -6.57
CA MET A 461 -16.50 128.94 -5.26
C MET A 461 -17.43 127.70 -5.34
N ALA A 462 -18.33 127.63 -6.32
CA ALA A 462 -19.26 126.51 -6.47
C ALA A 462 -18.58 125.16 -6.79
N LEU A 463 -17.42 125.19 -7.46
CA LEU A 463 -16.63 123.99 -7.78
C LEU A 463 -15.82 123.49 -6.57
N GLN A 464 -15.46 124.38 -5.64
CA GLN A 464 -14.69 124.00 -4.45
C GLN A 464 -15.59 123.37 -3.38
N ALA A 465 -16.78 123.93 -3.15
CA ALA A 465 -17.76 123.43 -2.17
C ALA A 465 -18.32 122.04 -2.54
N SER A 466 -18.51 121.77 -3.83
CA SER A 466 -18.92 120.45 -4.31
C SER A 466 -17.81 119.41 -4.12
N LEU A 467 -16.55 119.73 -4.42
CA LEU A 467 -15.41 118.83 -4.22
C LEU A 467 -15.19 118.45 -2.74
N THR A 468 -15.47 119.36 -1.79
CA THR A 468 -15.45 119.02 -0.36
C THR A 468 -16.57 118.08 0.05
N LEU A 469 -17.77 118.22 -0.54
CA LEU A 469 -18.90 117.33 -0.25
C LEU A 469 -18.61 115.89 -0.71
N TRP A 470 -18.09 115.70 -1.91
CA TRP A 470 -17.71 114.37 -2.42
C TRP A 470 -16.65 113.68 -1.55
N LYS A 471 -15.69 114.42 -0.98
CA LYS A 471 -14.73 113.86 -0.01
C LYS A 471 -15.39 113.43 1.30
N TYR A 472 -16.27 114.26 1.85
CA TYR A 472 -16.99 113.93 3.08
C TYR A 472 -17.89 112.69 2.92
N THR A 473 -18.61 112.58 1.80
CA THR A 473 -19.43 111.39 1.52
C THR A 473 -18.56 110.13 1.37
N ALA A 474 -17.46 110.19 0.61
CA ALA A 474 -16.56 109.05 0.44
C ALA A 474 -15.88 108.60 1.75
N GLU A 475 -15.63 109.53 2.68
CA GLU A 475 -15.14 109.20 4.02
C GLU A 475 -16.25 108.57 4.89
N LYS A 476 -17.50 109.07 4.80
CA LYS A 476 -18.66 108.47 5.49
C LYS A 476 -19.00 107.07 4.98
N ASP A 477 -18.92 106.82 3.66
CA ASP A 477 -19.09 105.50 3.09
C ASP A 477 -17.98 104.54 3.56
N ARG A 478 -16.74 105.03 3.71
CA ARG A 478 -15.62 104.26 4.27
C ARG A 478 -15.83 103.92 5.74
N GLU A 479 -16.35 104.84 6.54
CA GLU A 479 -16.74 104.57 7.95
C GLU A 479 -17.88 103.55 8.02
N TYR A 480 -18.95 103.72 7.23
CA TYR A 480 -20.09 102.80 7.17
C TYR A 480 -19.66 101.37 6.80
N LEU A 481 -18.78 101.22 5.80
CA LEU A 481 -18.24 99.90 5.42
C LEU A 481 -17.36 99.27 6.52
N GLN A 482 -16.66 100.06 7.34
CA GLN A 482 -15.94 99.54 8.50
C GLN A 482 -16.90 99.14 9.64
N GLU A 483 -17.96 99.92 9.91
CA GLU A 483 -19.00 99.57 10.88
C GLU A 483 -19.77 98.30 10.45
N GLU A 484 -20.11 98.17 9.16
CA GLU A 484 -20.75 96.97 8.59
C GLU A 484 -19.82 95.76 8.65
N GLN A 485 -18.53 95.91 8.36
CA GLN A 485 -17.55 94.83 8.51
C GLN A 485 -17.40 94.38 9.99
N VAL A 486 -17.42 95.32 10.94
CA VAL A 486 -17.43 95.03 12.39
C VAL A 486 -18.75 94.40 12.83
N PHE A 487 -19.89 94.77 12.25
CA PHE A 487 -21.19 94.16 12.49
C PHE A 487 -21.24 92.70 11.98
N LEU A 488 -20.73 92.45 10.77
CA LEU A 488 -20.60 91.11 10.19
C LEU A 488 -19.61 90.22 10.98
N GLU A 489 -18.49 90.77 11.44
CA GLU A 489 -17.58 90.12 12.39
C GLU A 489 -18.30 89.73 13.69
N ASN A 490 -19.10 90.63 14.26
CA ASN A 490 -19.85 90.37 15.48
C ASN A 490 -20.99 89.35 15.29
N LEU A 491 -21.67 89.34 14.14
CA LEU A 491 -22.63 88.30 13.77
C LEU A 491 -21.94 86.94 13.64
N LYS A 492 -20.79 86.88 12.97
CA LYS A 492 -19.97 85.66 12.85
C LYS A 492 -19.52 85.16 14.23
N LYS A 493 -18.99 86.04 15.09
CA LYS A 493 -18.56 85.72 16.47
C LYS A 493 -19.72 85.30 17.38
N LYS A 494 -20.93 85.85 17.20
CA LYS A 494 -22.15 85.40 17.90
C LYS A 494 -22.62 84.03 17.41
N SER A 495 -22.61 83.78 16.09
CA SER A 495 -22.96 82.48 15.51
C SER A 495 -22.07 81.35 16.05
N TYR A 496 -20.75 81.53 16.02
CA TYR A 496 -19.79 80.55 16.59
C TYR A 496 -19.84 80.42 18.12
N ARG A 497 -20.43 81.35 18.86
CA ARG A 497 -20.70 81.20 20.31
C ARG A 497 -22.01 80.46 20.62
N SER A 498 -22.95 80.41 19.68
CA SER A 498 -24.29 79.86 19.92
C SER A 498 -24.43 78.37 19.60
N THR A 499 -23.41 77.74 18.98
CA THR A 499 -23.41 76.32 18.58
C THR A 499 -22.41 75.46 19.38
N PHE A 500 -21.80 76.03 20.42
CA PHE A 500 -20.72 75.39 21.20
C PHE A 500 -20.96 75.40 22.73
N ASN A 501 -22.16 75.73 23.21
CA ASN A 501 -22.52 75.64 24.64
C ASN A 501 -24.04 75.41 24.84
N THR A 502 -24.44 74.15 24.91
CA THR A 502 -25.33 73.57 25.94
C THR A 502 -25.31 72.05 25.76
N ASP A 503 -24.86 71.35 26.80
CA ASP A 503 -25.12 69.91 27.02
C ASP A 503 -26.60 69.66 27.40
#